data_AF-A0A7X7RPK9-F1
#
_entry.id   AF-A0A7X7RPK9-F1
#
_cell.length_a   1.000
_cell.length_b   1.000
_cell.length_c   1.000
_cell.angle_alpha   90.00
_cell.angle_beta   90.00
_cell.angle_gamma   90.00
#
_symmetry.space_group_name_H-M   'P 1'
#
loop_
_entity.id
_entity.type
_entity.pdbx_description
1 polymer ?
#
loop_
_entity_poly.entity_id
_entity_poly.type
_entity_poly.pdbx_seq_one_letter_code
_entity_poly.pdbx_strand_id
1 'polypeptide(L)'
;MGAVLLIGAGVAALDAGGARLCLFHRWTGWPCLTCGSTRACAALIAGDLAVAFRVQPLVSVLLMAGTAISAAFSLMLACGRGITVRLSAEERRRLILAGVALAAANWVYLLWRGV
;
A
#
# COMPACT_ATOMS: atom_id res chain seq x y z
N MET A 1 21.14 0.09 10.02
CA MET A 1 20.30 -1.13 10.04
C MET A 1 19.62 -1.38 11.40
N GLY A 2 20.27 -1.10 12.54
CA GLY A 2 19.66 -1.29 13.88
C GLY A 2 18.42 -0.44 14.18
N ALA A 3 18.38 0.83 13.74
CA ALA A 3 17.22 1.70 13.94
C ALA A 3 15.95 1.21 13.20
N VAL A 4 16.10 0.61 12.02
CA VAL A 4 14.99 0.07 11.23
C VAL A 4 14.37 -1.15 11.92
N LEU A 5 15.22 -2.02 12.49
CA LEU A 5 14.77 -3.17 13.26
C LEU A 5 14.07 -2.76 14.56
N LEU A 6 14.58 -1.74 15.25
CA LEU A 6 13.94 -1.20 16.47
C LEU A 6 12.59 -0.54 16.19
N ILE A 7 12.48 0.23 15.08
CA ILE A 7 11.20 0.80 14.65
C ILE A 7 10.23 -0.31 14.25
N GLY A 8 10.68 -1.32 13.51
CA GLY A 8 9.87 -2.48 13.13
C GLY A 8 9.37 -3.27 14.33
N ALA A 9 10.24 -3.53 15.32
CA ALA A 9 9.88 -4.22 16.56
C ALA A 9 8.92 -3.39 17.43
N GLY A 10 9.13 -2.08 17.53
CA GLY A 10 8.23 -1.17 18.26
C GLY A 10 6.83 -1.10 17.64
N VAL A 11 6.74 -1.05 16.31
CA VAL A 11 5.48 -1.09 15.57
C VAL A 11 4.78 -2.45 15.76
N ALA A 12 5.51 -3.56 15.71
CA ALA A 12 4.96 -4.90 15.93
C ALA A 12 4.43 -5.08 17.36
N ALA A 13 5.15 -4.57 18.37
CA ALA A 13 4.72 -4.62 19.77
C ALA A 13 3.46 -3.75 20.01
N LEU A 14 3.39 -2.57 19.40
CA LEU A 14 2.21 -1.69 19.46
C LEU A 14 0.99 -2.36 18.80
N ASP A 15 1.18 -3.02 17.68
CA ASP A 15 0.11 -3.73 16.96
C ASP A 15 -0.38 -4.96 17.74
N ALA A 16 0.53 -5.77 18.29
CA ALA A 16 0.20 -6.89 19.17
C ALA A 16 -0.54 -6.45 20.44
N GLY A 17 -0.27 -5.23 20.93
CA GLY A 17 -0.99 -4.59 22.03
C GLY A 17 -2.35 -4.00 21.64
N GLY A 18 -2.80 -4.14 20.39
CA GLY A 18 -4.08 -3.61 19.92
C GLY A 18 -4.07 -2.09 19.69
N ALA A 19 -2.91 -1.45 19.67
CA ALA A 19 -2.81 -0.01 19.49
C ALA A 19 -3.23 0.37 18.06
N ARG A 20 -4.40 1.02 17.92
CA ARG A 20 -4.85 1.60 16.66
C ARG A 20 -4.02 2.85 16.35
N LEU A 21 -2.93 2.68 15.59
CA LEU A 21 -2.00 3.79 15.26
C LEU A 21 -2.68 4.92 14.46
N CYS A 22 -3.78 4.63 13.76
CA CYS A 22 -4.52 5.63 12.98
C CYS A 22 -5.31 6.59 13.89
N LEU A 23 -4.87 7.85 13.95
CA LEU A 23 -5.57 8.93 14.67
C LEU A 23 -6.98 9.20 14.11
N PHE A 24 -7.15 9.13 12.78
CA PHE A 24 -8.46 9.32 12.14
C PHE A 24 -9.46 8.27 12.61
N HIS A 25 -9.06 6.99 12.63
CA HIS A 25 -9.92 5.92 13.11
C HIS A 25 -10.18 6.06 14.62
N ARG A 26 -9.20 6.51 15.42
CA ARG A 26 -9.42 6.78 16.86
C ARG A 26 -10.42 7.90 17.13
N TRP A 27 -10.46 8.92 16.27
CA TRP A 27 -11.39 10.06 16.44
C TRP A 27 -12.75 9.83 15.84
N THR A 28 -12.82 9.21 14.65
CA THR A 28 -14.08 9.04 13.92
C THR A 28 -14.74 7.70 14.21
N GLY A 29 -13.96 6.67 14.56
CA GLY A 29 -14.42 5.28 14.61
C GLY A 29 -14.45 4.59 13.24
N TRP A 30 -14.12 5.29 12.15
CA TRP A 30 -14.16 4.78 10.78
C TRP A 30 -12.74 4.57 10.21
N PRO A 31 -12.46 3.47 9.49
CA PRO A 31 -11.22 3.35 8.74
C PRO A 31 -11.09 4.45 7.68
N CYS A 32 -9.92 5.08 7.62
CA CYS A 32 -9.50 5.81 6.43
C CYS A 32 -9.02 4.84 5.33
N LEU A 33 -8.85 5.35 4.11
CA LEU A 33 -8.39 4.57 2.95
C LEU A 33 -7.02 3.88 3.14
N THR A 34 -6.22 4.36 4.09
CA THR A 34 -4.86 3.85 4.39
C THR A 34 -4.75 3.21 5.78
N CYS A 35 -5.88 2.89 6.44
CA CYS A 35 -5.85 2.16 7.69
C CYS A 35 -5.17 0.80 7.51
N GLY A 36 -4.20 0.47 8.36
CA GLY A 36 -3.46 -0.80 8.27
C GLY A 36 -2.30 -0.83 7.27
N SER A 37 -1.98 0.28 6.58
CA SER A 37 -0.83 0.33 5.66
C SER A 37 0.49 -0.09 6.31
N THR A 38 0.76 0.34 7.55
CA THR A 38 1.99 -0.03 8.27
C THR A 38 2.12 -1.54 8.48
N ARG A 39 1.02 -2.21 8.88
CA ARG A 39 0.98 -3.67 9.02
C ARG A 39 1.16 -4.37 7.69
N ALA A 40 0.52 -3.88 6.63
CA ALA A 40 0.69 -4.47 5.31
C ALA A 40 2.13 -4.33 4.80
N CYS A 41 2.78 -3.17 5.01
CA CYS A 41 4.20 -2.99 4.72
C CYS A 41 5.06 -3.97 5.52
N ALA A 42 4.80 -4.13 6.82
CA ALA A 42 5.54 -5.07 7.66
C ALA A 42 5.38 -6.52 7.18
N ALA A 43 4.16 -6.92 6.81
CA ALA A 43 3.89 -8.24 6.26
C ALA A 43 4.59 -8.46 4.91
N LEU A 44 4.60 -7.46 4.01
CA LEU A 44 5.37 -7.52 2.75
C LEU A 44 6.87 -7.66 3.01
N ILE A 45 7.43 -6.91 3.97
CA ILE A 45 8.86 -7.02 4.35
C ILE A 45 9.16 -8.41 4.93
N ALA A 46 8.23 -8.97 5.71
CA ALA A 46 8.33 -10.33 6.23
C ALA A 46 8.11 -11.43 5.16
N GLY A 47 7.74 -11.05 3.93
CA GLY A 47 7.44 -12.00 2.84
C GLY A 47 6.03 -12.61 2.90
N ASP A 48 5.20 -12.19 3.85
CA ASP A 48 3.81 -12.67 3.99
C ASP A 48 2.86 -11.84 3.13
N LEU A 49 2.81 -12.19 1.84
CA LEU A 49 1.95 -11.53 0.87
C LEU A 49 0.46 -11.71 1.22
N ALA A 50 0.07 -12.89 1.71
CA ALA A 50 -1.32 -13.19 2.02
C ALA A 50 -1.85 -12.30 3.16
N VAL A 51 -1.05 -12.13 4.21
CA VAL A 51 -1.39 -11.21 5.32
C VAL A 51 -1.39 -9.77 4.85
N ALA A 52 -0.40 -9.34 4.05
CA ALA A 52 -0.36 -7.98 3.53
C ALA A 52 -1.64 -7.61 2.76
N PHE A 53 -2.03 -8.46 1.80
CA PHE A 53 -3.26 -8.30 1.03
C PHE A 53 -4.51 -8.30 1.90
N ARG A 54 -4.57 -9.20 2.90
CA ARG A 54 -5.73 -9.30 3.79
C ARG A 54 -5.87 -8.10 4.71
N VAL A 55 -4.77 -7.42 5.05
CA VAL A 55 -4.78 -6.25 5.93
C VAL A 55 -5.08 -4.97 5.15
N GLN A 56 -4.43 -4.77 4.00
CA GLN A 56 -4.60 -3.58 3.17
C GLN A 56 -4.31 -3.91 1.71
N PRO A 57 -5.35 -4.31 0.94
CA PRO A 57 -5.18 -4.73 -0.45
C PRO A 57 -4.58 -3.65 -1.35
N LEU A 58 -5.10 -2.42 -1.26
CA LEU A 58 -4.71 -1.33 -2.17
C LEU A 58 -3.22 -0.99 -2.02
N VAL A 59 -2.76 -0.76 -0.78
CA VAL A 59 -1.35 -0.42 -0.55
C VAL A 59 -0.44 -1.60 -0.87
N SER A 60 -0.88 -2.84 -0.62
CA SER A 60 -0.08 -4.01 -0.98
C SER A 60 0.17 -4.08 -2.47
N VAL A 61 -0.90 -3.96 -3.28
CA VAL A 61 -0.79 -3.94 -4.75
C VAL A 61 0.07 -2.78 -5.24
N LEU A 62 -0.15 -1.57 -4.72
CA LEU A 62 0.62 -0.39 -5.13
C LEU A 62 2.11 -0.54 -4.82
N LEU A 63 2.47 -1.09 -3.67
CA LEU A 63 3.87 -1.32 -3.31
C LEU A 63 4.52 -2.37 -4.22
N MET A 64 3.87 -3.52 -4.44
CA MET A 64 4.44 -4.57 -5.29
C MET A 64 4.51 -4.15 -6.77
N ALA A 65 3.46 -3.50 -7.29
CA ALA A 65 3.47 -2.98 -8.65
C ALA A 65 4.53 -1.88 -8.80
N GLY A 66 4.60 -0.96 -7.82
CA GLY A 66 5.61 0.09 -7.79
C GLY A 66 7.03 -0.47 -7.81
N THR A 67 7.35 -1.45 -6.96
CA THR A 67 8.68 -2.07 -6.94
C THR A 67 9.00 -2.80 -8.24
N ALA A 68 8.05 -3.56 -8.80
CA ALA A 68 8.25 -4.27 -10.07
C ALA A 68 8.47 -3.30 -11.24
N ILE A 69 7.66 -2.23 -11.32
CA ILE A 69 7.80 -1.18 -12.34
C ILE A 69 9.14 -0.48 -12.17
N SER A 70 9.51 -0.04 -10.96
CA SER A 70 10.79 0.61 -10.71
C SER A 70 11.98 -0.27 -11.08
N ALA A 71 11.92 -1.58 -10.77
CA ALA A 71 12.97 -2.52 -11.15
C ALA A 71 13.08 -2.66 -12.69
N ALA A 72 11.95 -2.81 -13.38
CA ALA A 72 11.92 -2.90 -14.84
C ALA A 72 12.45 -1.61 -15.50
N PHE A 73 12.03 -0.44 -15.02
CA PHE A 73 12.54 0.85 -15.51
C PHE A 73 14.03 1.01 -15.26
N SER A 74 14.52 0.61 -14.08
CA SER A 74 15.96 0.66 -13.74
C SER A 74 16.78 -0.23 -14.68
N LEU A 75 16.28 -1.43 -14.99
CA LEU A 75 16.92 -2.33 -15.94
C LEU A 75 16.91 -1.75 -17.37
N MET A 76 15.79 -1.18 -17.81
CA MET A 76 15.70 -0.59 -19.15
C MET A 76 16.63 0.62 -19.31
N LEU A 77 16.74 1.47 -18.29
CA LEU A 77 17.70 2.57 -18.26
C LEU A 77 19.15 2.07 -18.26
N ALA A 78 19.46 1.02 -17.49
CA ALA A 78 20.78 0.39 -17.49
C ALA A 78 21.14 -0.20 -18.87
N CYS A 79 20.14 -0.67 -19.63
CA CYS A 79 20.29 -1.13 -21.01
C CYS A 79 20.26 0.01 -22.06
N GLY A 80 20.27 1.28 -21.64
CA GLY A 80 20.29 2.44 -22.54
C GLY A 80 18.98 2.69 -23.30
N ARG A 81 17.85 2.11 -22.86
CA ARG A 81 16.55 2.29 -23.51
C ARG A 81 15.81 3.47 -22.87
N GLY A 82 15.54 4.51 -23.67
CA GLY A 82 14.68 5.61 -23.28
C GLY A 82 13.20 5.22 -23.37
N ILE A 83 12.44 5.43 -22.30
CA ILE A 83 10.99 5.20 -22.28
C ILE A 83 10.29 6.55 -22.23
N THR A 84 9.43 6.81 -23.21
CA THR A 84 8.52 7.95 -23.17
C THR A 84 7.10 7.42 -22.98
N VAL A 85 6.49 7.73 -21.84
CA VAL A 85 5.09 7.38 -21.58
C VAL A 85 4.24 8.56 -22.02
N ARG A 86 3.53 8.41 -23.14
CA ARG A 86 2.54 9.40 -23.60
C ARG A 86 1.16 8.80 -23.39
N LEU A 87 0.38 9.42 -22.50
CA LEU A 87 -1.02 9.06 -22.28
C LEU A 87 -1.90 10.05 -23.02
N SER A 88 -2.86 9.54 -23.78
CA SER A 88 -3.96 10.35 -24.30
C SER A 88 -4.86 10.85 -23.16
N ALA A 89 -5.64 11.90 -23.42
CA ALA A 89 -6.61 12.43 -22.45
C ALA A 89 -7.63 11.36 -22.03
N GLU A 90 -8.05 10.50 -22.96
CA GLU A 90 -8.97 9.40 -22.68
C GLU A 90 -8.36 8.32 -21.78
N GLU A 91 -7.12 7.90 -22.06
CA GLU A 91 -6.41 6.93 -21.23
C GLU A 91 -6.19 7.48 -19.82
N ARG A 92 -5.79 8.76 -19.72
CA ARG A 92 -5.65 9.43 -18.42
C ARG A 92 -6.97 9.42 -17.65
N ARG A 93 -8.09 9.73 -18.32
CA ARG A 93 -9.42 9.70 -17.70
C ARG A 93 -9.79 8.29 -17.24
N ARG A 94 -9.59 7.27 -18.09
CA ARG A 94 -9.85 5.86 -17.74
C ARG A 94 -9.02 5.42 -16.53
N LEU A 95 -7.73 5.78 -16.47
CA LEU A 95 -6.86 5.45 -15.35
C LEU A 95 -7.31 6.12 -14.05
N ILE A 96 -7.72 7.39 -14.10
CA ILE A 96 -8.27 8.08 -12.92
C ILE A 96 -9.55 7.40 -12.44
N LEU A 97 -10.49 7.12 -13.35
CA LEU A 97 -11.74 6.43 -12.99
C LEU A 97 -11.50 5.05 -12.40
N ALA A 98 -10.59 4.27 -12.98
CA ALA A 98 -10.19 2.98 -12.43
C ALA A 98 -9.56 3.13 -11.04
N GLY A 99 -8.68 4.11 -10.84
CA GLY A 99 -8.07 4.39 -9.54
C GLY A 99 -9.09 4.77 -8.47
N VAL A 100 -10.07 5.62 -8.81
CA VAL A 100 -11.18 5.99 -7.91
C VAL A 100 -12.04 4.78 -7.57
N ALA A 101 -12.39 3.95 -8.56
CA ALA A 101 -13.17 2.74 -8.34
C ALA A 101 -12.45 1.75 -7.42
N LEU A 102 -11.14 1.53 -7.62
CA LEU A 102 -10.32 0.68 -6.75
C LEU A 102 -10.20 1.25 -5.34
N ALA A 103 -10.05 2.56 -5.20
CA ALA A 103 -10.02 3.22 -3.89
C ALA A 103 -11.35 3.05 -3.15
N ALA A 104 -12.48 3.21 -3.84
CA ALA A 104 -13.81 3.00 -3.27
C ALA A 104 -14.02 1.53 -2.86
N ALA A 105 -13.67 0.57 -3.72
CA ALA A 105 -13.75 -0.85 -3.41
C ALA A 105 -12.88 -1.24 -2.21
N ASN A 106 -11.65 -0.71 -2.13
CA ASN A 106 -10.77 -0.89 -0.97
C ASN A 106 -11.38 -0.30 0.30
N TRP A 107 -11.99 0.88 0.23
CA TRP A 107 -12.58 1.49 1.40
C TRP A 107 -13.79 0.69 1.92
N VAL A 108 -14.66 0.21 1.03
CA VAL A 108 -15.76 -0.70 1.38
C VAL A 108 -15.23 -1.97 2.04
N TYR A 109 -14.14 -2.54 1.54
CA TYR A 109 -13.49 -3.70 2.15
C TYR A 109 -13.00 -3.41 3.58
N LEU A 110 -12.38 -2.26 3.82
CA LEU A 110 -11.90 -1.87 5.15
C LEU A 110 -13.05 -1.63 6.12
N LEU A 111 -14.14 -1.01 5.65
CA LEU A 111 -15.36 -0.82 6.42
C LEU A 111 -15.96 -2.15 6.86
N TRP A 112 -16.09 -3.10 5.92
CA TRP A 112 -16.62 -4.43 6.22
C TRP A 112 -15.76 -5.21 7.21
N ARG A 113 -14.43 -5.03 7.15
CA ARG A 113 -13.49 -5.69 8.05
C ARG A 113 -13.38 -5.04 9.43
N GLY A 114 -13.95 -3.85 9.64
CA GLY A 114 -13.93 -3.15 10.92
C GLY A 114 -12.53 -2.76 11.40
N VAL A 115 -11.62 -2.51 10.45
CA VAL A 115 -10.22 -2.14 10.72
C VAL A 115 -10.08 -0.65 11.03
#